data_AF-A0A6J0B5R7-F1
#
_entry.id   AF-A0A6J0B5R7-F1
#
_cell.length_a   1.000
_cell.length_b   1.000
_cell.length_c   1.000
_cell.angle_alpha   90.00
_cell.angle_beta   90.00
_cell.angle_gamma   90.00
#
_symmetry.space_group_name_H-M   'P 1'
#
loop_
_entity.id
_entity.type
_entity.pdbx_description
1 polymer ?
#
loop_
_entity_poly.entity_id
_entity_poly.type
_entity_poly.pdbx_seq_one_letter_code
_entity_poly.pdbx_strand_id
1 'polypeptide(L)'
;MEVKGVIDTRDNLKYKLKELGIVIPKMSEAILKLRNDVSEGMTSLSPENVRDMVRCEIETYDADKTGMTDYALETSGGAILSTRNTETYSAGAPVLTLFGMPLCQQQNTPRAVIQSGVLPGECWAFKGTSGSVVIQLLGPVFVSGVSLEHISPSISPTGETTTAPKDFSVWGLHDVDDREGFLFGEFTYDNSGSAVQYFEVQHKPKRYYDIVELKVHSNSGNHEYTCIYRIRVHGSLNR
;
A
#
# COMPACT_ATOMS: atom_id res chain seq x y z
N MET A 1 -48.80 44.96 -51.85
CA MET A 1 -47.43 44.39 -51.71
C MET A 1 -47.36 43.28 -50.64
N GLU A 2 -48.46 42.58 -50.33
CA GLU A 2 -48.52 41.64 -49.18
C GLU A 2 -48.59 40.15 -49.56
N VAL A 3 -48.87 39.80 -50.82
CA VAL A 3 -49.08 38.39 -51.23
C VAL A 3 -47.75 37.62 -51.41
N LYS A 4 -46.67 38.30 -51.82
CA LYS A 4 -45.35 37.66 -52.03
C LYS A 4 -44.72 37.17 -50.71
N GLY A 5 -44.84 37.96 -49.64
CA GLY A 5 -44.32 37.59 -48.32
C GLY A 5 -45.01 36.37 -47.69
N VAL A 6 -46.29 36.16 -47.98
CA VAL A 6 -47.06 35.01 -47.46
C VAL A 6 -46.72 33.70 -48.19
N ILE A 7 -46.40 33.77 -49.49
CA ILE A 7 -46.00 32.60 -50.27
C ILE A 7 -44.58 32.15 -49.87
N ASP A 8 -43.64 33.09 -49.76
CA ASP A 8 -42.26 32.79 -49.35
C ASP A 8 -42.19 32.23 -47.92
N THR A 9 -43.02 32.73 -47.00
CA THR A 9 -43.09 32.21 -45.63
C THR A 9 -43.69 30.81 -45.57
N ARG A 10 -44.71 30.51 -46.38
CA ARG A 10 -45.29 29.16 -46.49
C ARG A 10 -44.29 28.15 -47.05
N ASP A 11 -43.54 28.52 -48.07
CA ASP A 11 -42.59 27.60 -48.70
C ASP A 11 -41.35 27.37 -47.81
N ASN A 12 -40.90 28.39 -47.08
CA ASN A 12 -39.88 28.25 -46.04
C ASN A 12 -40.37 27.36 -44.88
N LEU A 13 -41.62 27.53 -44.43
CA LEU A 13 -42.19 26.67 -43.39
C LEU A 13 -42.29 25.20 -43.84
N LYS A 14 -42.69 24.95 -45.10
CA LYS A 14 -42.70 23.61 -45.68
C LYS A 14 -41.31 22.99 -45.75
N TYR A 15 -40.31 23.78 -46.12
CA TYR A 15 -38.92 23.32 -46.16
C TYR A 15 -38.43 22.92 -44.76
N LYS A 16 -38.64 23.77 -43.76
CA LYS A 16 -38.27 23.48 -42.35
C LYS A 16 -39.03 22.28 -41.79
N LEU A 17 -40.31 22.09 -42.11
CA LEU A 17 -41.07 20.91 -41.70
C LEU A 17 -40.48 19.62 -42.30
N LYS A 18 -40.02 19.70 -43.55
CA LYS A 18 -39.39 18.58 -44.25
C LYS A 18 -38.02 18.23 -43.65
N GLU A 19 -37.23 19.23 -43.27
CA GLU A 19 -35.98 19.00 -42.52
C GLU A 19 -36.24 18.35 -41.15
N LEU A 20 -37.23 18.84 -40.40
CA LEU A 20 -37.60 18.25 -39.10
C LEU A 20 -38.03 16.79 -39.23
N GLY A 21 -38.77 16.45 -40.30
CA GLY A 21 -39.17 15.07 -40.59
C GLY A 21 -37.99 14.10 -40.84
N ILE A 22 -36.83 14.61 -41.25
CA ILE A 22 -35.61 13.82 -41.48
C ILE A 22 -34.76 13.72 -40.20
N VAL A 23 -34.78 14.76 -39.36
CA VAL A 23 -33.97 14.83 -38.14
C VAL A 23 -34.58 14.01 -37.01
N ILE A 24 -35.91 13.99 -36.87
CA ILE A 24 -36.61 13.28 -35.79
C ILE A 24 -36.28 11.77 -35.77
N PRO A 25 -36.31 11.02 -36.91
CA PRO A 25 -35.96 9.60 -36.92
C PRO A 25 -34.50 9.34 -36.53
N LYS A 26 -33.57 10.17 -37.03
CA LYS A 26 -32.14 10.06 -36.72
C LYS A 26 -31.85 10.30 -35.23
N MET A 27 -32.55 11.26 -34.64
CA MET A 27 -32.43 11.58 -33.23
C MET A 27 -33.06 10.48 -32.36
N SER A 28 -34.18 9.91 -32.78
CA SER A 28 -34.78 8.75 -32.12
C SER A 28 -33.86 7.52 -32.18
N GLU A 29 -33.19 7.28 -33.30
CA GLU A 29 -32.22 6.19 -33.46
C GLU A 29 -30.97 6.41 -32.60
N ALA A 30 -30.47 7.65 -32.53
CA ALA A 30 -29.35 8.01 -31.65
C ALA A 30 -29.72 7.85 -30.17
N ILE A 31 -30.93 8.23 -29.76
CA ILE A 31 -31.43 8.03 -28.39
C ILE A 31 -31.58 6.53 -28.08
N LEU A 32 -32.03 5.72 -29.04
CA LEU A 32 -32.12 4.27 -28.87
C LEU A 32 -30.74 3.61 -28.77
N LYS A 33 -29.76 4.04 -29.57
CA LYS A 33 -28.37 3.59 -29.46
C LYS A 33 -27.78 4.00 -28.11
N LEU A 34 -27.91 5.26 -27.71
CA LEU A 34 -27.47 5.73 -26.39
C LEU A 34 -28.15 4.97 -25.24
N ARG A 35 -29.44 4.65 -25.35
CA ARG A 35 -30.16 3.84 -24.34
C ARG A 35 -29.62 2.41 -24.27
N ASN A 36 -29.30 1.80 -25.41
CA ASN A 36 -28.72 0.46 -25.44
C ASN A 36 -27.28 0.47 -24.91
N ASP A 37 -26.46 1.44 -25.32
CA ASP A 37 -25.08 1.62 -24.85
C ASP A 37 -25.05 1.90 -23.34
N VAL A 38 -26.00 2.68 -22.81
CA VAL A 38 -26.16 2.92 -21.37
C VAL A 38 -26.70 1.68 -20.65
N SER A 39 -27.59 0.90 -21.26
CA SER A 39 -28.08 -0.36 -20.69
C SER A 39 -26.98 -1.42 -20.62
N GLU A 40 -26.10 -1.47 -21.61
CA GLU A 40 -24.91 -2.35 -21.63
C GLU A 40 -23.81 -1.83 -20.70
N GLY A 41 -23.65 -0.50 -20.56
CA GLY A 41 -22.69 0.10 -19.63
C GLY A 41 -23.11 0.09 -18.15
N MET A 42 -24.41 0.03 -17.87
CA MET A 42 -24.98 0.13 -16.51
C MET A 42 -25.49 -1.23 -15.96
N THR A 43 -25.12 -2.33 -16.62
CA THR A 43 -25.34 -3.72 -16.15
C THR A 43 -24.11 -4.33 -15.45
N SER A 44 -23.12 -3.53 -15.04
CA SER A 44 -21.80 -4.07 -14.67
C SER A 44 -21.60 -4.54 -13.22
N LEU A 45 -22.59 -4.50 -12.33
CA LEU A 45 -22.46 -5.12 -11.01
C LEU A 45 -23.71 -5.92 -10.66
N SER A 46 -23.76 -7.17 -11.12
CA SER A 46 -24.70 -8.13 -10.55
C SER A 46 -24.42 -8.25 -9.04
N PRO A 47 -25.44 -8.49 -8.19
CA PRO A 47 -25.23 -8.72 -6.76
C PRO A 47 -24.23 -9.86 -6.48
N GLU A 48 -24.08 -10.80 -7.42
CA GLU A 48 -23.12 -11.90 -7.34
C GLU A 48 -21.69 -11.41 -7.58
N ASN A 49 -21.46 -10.57 -8.59
CA ASN A 49 -20.15 -9.97 -8.84
C ASN A 49 -19.67 -9.13 -7.65
N VAL A 50 -20.59 -8.40 -6.99
CA VAL A 50 -20.27 -7.63 -5.77
C VAL A 50 -19.90 -8.57 -4.62
N ARG A 51 -20.65 -9.65 -4.40
CA ARG A 51 -20.33 -10.64 -3.38
C ARG A 51 -18.98 -11.30 -3.62
N ASP A 52 -18.66 -11.59 -4.87
CA ASP A 52 -17.39 -12.22 -5.23
C ASP A 52 -16.21 -11.25 -5.08
N MET A 53 -16.38 -9.97 -5.41
CA MET A 53 -15.39 -8.93 -5.13
C MET A 53 -15.14 -8.79 -3.62
N VAL A 54 -16.19 -8.67 -2.82
CA VAL A 54 -16.07 -8.58 -1.36
C VAL A 54 -15.39 -9.82 -0.78
N ARG A 55 -15.73 -11.01 -1.27
CA ARG A 55 -15.11 -12.26 -0.84
C ARG A 55 -13.61 -12.28 -1.17
N CYS A 56 -13.23 -11.88 -2.38
CA CYS A 56 -11.83 -11.82 -2.81
C CYS A 56 -11.00 -10.86 -1.94
N GLU A 57 -11.56 -9.72 -1.56
CA GLU A 57 -10.90 -8.76 -0.65
C GLU A 57 -10.73 -9.33 0.76
N ILE A 58 -11.75 -10.04 1.29
CA ILE A 58 -11.65 -10.72 2.59
C ILE A 58 -10.61 -11.84 2.56
N GLU A 59 -10.59 -12.65 1.49
CA GLU A 59 -9.58 -13.69 1.31
C GLU A 59 -8.16 -13.11 1.25
N THR A 60 -7.98 -11.96 0.60
CA THR A 60 -6.70 -11.23 0.57
C THR A 60 -6.33 -10.69 1.96
N TYR A 61 -7.31 -10.18 2.70
CA TYR A 61 -7.12 -9.73 4.08
C TYR A 61 -6.67 -10.87 4.99
N ASP A 62 -7.34 -12.02 4.92
CA ASP A 62 -6.99 -13.24 5.67
C ASP A 62 -5.62 -13.79 5.25
N ALA A 63 -5.23 -13.61 3.99
CA ALA A 63 -3.89 -13.89 3.47
C ALA A 63 -2.87 -12.78 3.81
N ASP A 64 -2.80 -12.43 5.09
CA ASP A 64 -1.88 -11.43 5.65
C ASP A 64 -1.94 -10.06 4.96
N LYS A 65 -3.16 -9.63 4.59
CA LYS A 65 -3.47 -8.33 3.95
C LYS A 65 -2.85 -8.09 2.56
N THR A 66 -1.99 -8.99 2.09
CA THR A 66 -1.22 -8.81 0.86
C THR A 66 -1.47 -9.90 -0.17
N GLY A 67 -1.96 -11.07 0.24
CA GLY A 67 -2.08 -12.24 -0.65
C GLY A 67 -0.73 -12.80 -1.12
N MET A 68 0.39 -12.34 -0.55
CA MET A 68 1.74 -12.71 -0.95
C MET A 68 2.50 -13.37 0.20
N THR A 69 3.38 -14.32 -0.11
CA THR A 69 4.24 -14.93 0.90
C THR A 69 5.23 -13.90 1.47
N ASP A 70 5.34 -13.86 2.79
CA ASP A 70 6.32 -13.07 3.54
C ASP A 70 7.51 -13.95 3.93
N TYR A 71 8.65 -13.76 3.26
CA TYR A 71 9.88 -14.51 3.53
C TYR A 71 10.70 -13.93 4.69
N ALA A 72 10.34 -12.75 5.19
CA ALA A 72 10.97 -12.14 6.35
C ALA A 72 10.30 -12.56 7.67
N LEU A 73 9.09 -13.16 7.61
CA LEU A 73 8.28 -13.53 8.77
C LEU A 73 9.06 -14.40 9.77
N GLU A 74 9.10 -13.96 11.03
CA GLU A 74 9.87 -14.63 12.08
C GLU A 74 9.39 -16.06 12.35
N THR A 75 8.07 -16.27 12.42
CA THR A 75 7.49 -17.60 12.68
C THR A 75 7.73 -18.57 11.53
N SER A 76 8.05 -18.06 10.33
CA SER A 76 8.46 -18.86 9.18
C SER A 76 9.96 -19.14 9.15
N GLY A 77 10.76 -18.54 10.03
CA GLY A 77 12.22 -18.72 10.11
C GLY A 77 13.03 -17.47 9.75
N GLY A 78 12.39 -16.33 9.47
CA GLY A 78 13.11 -15.06 9.37
C GLY A 78 13.70 -14.63 10.72
N ALA A 79 14.74 -13.81 10.70
CA ALA A 79 15.39 -13.35 11.93
C ALA A 79 16.03 -11.97 11.77
N ILE A 80 16.12 -11.21 12.86
CA ILE A 80 16.91 -9.97 12.88
C ILE A 80 18.38 -10.32 13.16
N LEU A 81 19.26 -9.96 12.23
CA LEU A 81 20.70 -10.20 12.35
C LEU A 81 21.43 -9.04 13.01
N SER A 82 21.02 -7.80 12.71
CA SER A 82 21.68 -6.59 13.22
C SER A 82 20.77 -5.37 13.09
N THR A 83 20.94 -4.37 13.96
CA THR A 83 20.37 -3.03 13.80
C THR A 83 21.43 -2.00 13.40
N ARG A 84 22.63 -2.44 12.99
CA ARG A 84 23.79 -1.56 12.74
C ARG A 84 24.07 -0.67 13.95
N ASN A 85 23.95 0.65 13.77
CA ASN A 85 24.10 1.67 14.82
C ASN A 85 22.75 2.23 15.30
N THR A 86 21.64 1.61 14.91
CA THR A 86 20.28 2.07 15.25
C THR A 86 19.94 1.64 16.67
N GLU A 87 19.71 2.64 17.52
CA GLU A 87 19.39 2.45 18.94
C GLU A 87 17.87 2.39 19.13
N THR A 88 17.40 1.32 19.77
CA THR A 88 15.99 1.17 20.16
C THR A 88 15.56 2.31 21.08
N TYR A 89 14.40 2.89 20.81
CA TYR A 89 13.75 3.88 21.66
C TYR A 89 12.78 3.17 22.63
N SER A 90 12.97 3.36 23.93
CA SER A 90 12.20 2.65 24.97
C SER A 90 11.42 3.57 25.91
N ALA A 91 11.27 4.85 25.58
CA ALA A 91 10.55 5.78 26.45
C ALA A 91 9.05 5.45 26.46
N GLY A 92 8.46 5.39 27.66
CA GLY A 92 7.02 5.19 27.83
C GLY A 92 6.53 3.73 27.79
N ALA A 93 7.42 2.74 27.68
CA ALA A 93 7.02 1.34 27.79
C ALA A 93 6.40 1.05 29.17
N PRO A 94 5.19 0.44 29.24
CA PRO A 94 4.59 0.08 30.52
C PRO A 94 5.50 -0.91 31.26
N VAL A 95 5.84 -0.54 32.49
CA VAL A 95 6.65 -1.36 33.40
C VAL A 95 5.73 -1.88 34.49
N LEU A 96 5.44 -3.17 34.48
CA LEU A 96 4.82 -3.83 35.63
C LEU A 96 5.86 -3.90 36.74
N THR A 97 5.65 -3.19 37.83
CA THR A 97 6.53 -3.25 39.01
C THR A 97 5.92 -4.08 40.13
N LEU A 98 6.67 -5.00 40.74
CA LEU A 98 6.29 -5.68 41.98
C LEU A 98 7.33 -5.33 43.06
N PHE A 99 6.87 -4.83 44.21
CA PHE A 99 7.75 -4.33 45.29
C PHE A 99 8.79 -3.29 44.82
N GLY A 100 8.43 -2.44 43.84
CA GLY A 100 9.34 -1.44 43.27
C GLY A 100 10.37 -2.00 42.30
N MET A 101 10.35 -3.31 41.99
CA MET A 101 11.21 -3.92 40.98
C MET A 101 10.45 -4.08 39.65
N PRO A 102 11.02 -3.66 38.51
CA PRO A 102 10.42 -3.89 37.19
C PRO A 102 10.39 -5.39 36.86
N LEU A 103 9.21 -6.01 36.83
CA LEU A 103 9.00 -7.41 36.48
C LEU A 103 8.85 -7.63 34.98
N CYS A 104 8.02 -6.82 34.33
CA CYS A 104 7.76 -6.92 32.90
C CYS A 104 7.79 -5.52 32.30
N GLN A 105 8.81 -5.22 31.51
CA GLN A 105 8.81 -4.06 30.63
C GLN A 105 8.49 -4.58 29.23
N GLN A 106 7.40 -4.08 28.62
CA GLN A 106 7.15 -4.38 27.21
C GLN A 106 8.28 -3.76 26.39
N GLN A 107 9.19 -4.60 25.92
CA GLN A 107 10.30 -4.17 25.08
C GLN A 107 9.91 -4.39 23.64
N ASN A 108 9.64 -3.31 22.92
CA ASN A 108 9.48 -3.35 21.48
C ASN A 108 10.86 -3.54 20.85
N THR A 109 11.29 -4.80 20.79
CA THR A 109 12.57 -5.19 20.20
C THR A 109 12.52 -5.06 18.67
N PRO A 110 13.68 -4.99 17.98
CA PRO A 110 13.73 -5.00 16.52
C PRO A 110 12.97 -6.16 15.87
N ARG A 111 12.77 -7.27 16.59
CA ARG A 111 12.01 -8.44 16.11
C ARG A 111 10.58 -8.11 15.73
N ALA A 112 9.99 -7.08 16.33
CA ALA A 112 8.63 -6.65 16.04
C ALA A 112 8.40 -6.39 14.54
N VAL A 113 9.41 -5.88 13.82
CA VAL A 113 9.26 -5.53 12.39
C VAL A 113 9.00 -6.74 11.49
N ILE A 114 9.27 -7.96 11.96
CA ILE A 114 9.05 -9.22 11.23
C ILE A 114 8.06 -10.15 11.94
N GLN A 115 7.31 -9.64 12.92
CA GLN A 115 6.25 -10.35 13.62
C GLN A 115 4.87 -9.94 13.10
N SER A 116 3.85 -10.73 13.37
CA SER A 116 2.49 -10.50 12.86
C SER A 116 1.67 -9.43 13.61
N GLY A 117 2.13 -9.01 14.80
CA GLY A 117 1.45 -8.02 15.63
C GLY A 117 1.59 -6.60 15.07
N VAL A 118 0.46 -5.91 14.85
CA VAL A 118 0.43 -4.53 14.32
C VAL A 118 -0.53 -3.62 15.08
N LEU A 119 -0.79 -3.92 16.36
CA LEU A 119 -1.61 -3.07 17.22
C LEU A 119 -0.81 -1.88 17.75
N PRO A 120 -1.45 -0.74 18.09
CA PRO A 120 -0.76 0.42 18.62
C PRO A 120 0.20 0.07 19.76
N GLY A 121 1.48 0.39 19.58
CA GLY A 121 2.53 0.09 20.54
C GLY A 121 3.22 -1.26 20.36
N GLU A 122 2.92 -2.05 19.32
CA GLU A 122 3.65 -3.28 18.97
C GLU A 122 4.78 -3.05 17.96
N CYS A 123 5.06 -1.80 17.56
CA CYS A 123 6.11 -1.47 16.60
C CYS A 123 7.50 -1.36 17.21
N TRP A 124 8.55 -1.65 16.44
CA TRP A 124 9.92 -1.31 16.82
C TRP A 124 10.14 0.19 16.65
N ALA A 125 10.39 0.87 17.77
CA ALA A 125 10.76 2.28 17.79
C ALA A 125 12.28 2.42 17.87
N PHE A 126 12.85 3.33 17.09
CA PHE A 126 14.26 3.70 17.18
C PHE A 126 14.44 5.22 17.26
N LYS A 127 15.54 5.66 17.89
CA LYS A 127 15.81 7.09 18.11
C LYS A 127 16.05 7.84 16.80
N GLY A 128 15.47 9.03 16.72
CA GLY A 128 15.61 9.93 15.57
C GLY A 128 14.79 9.53 14.35
N THR A 129 15.16 10.08 13.19
CA THR A 129 14.42 9.97 11.92
C THR A 129 15.01 8.96 10.94
N SER A 130 16.17 8.40 11.25
CA SER A 130 16.89 7.48 10.36
C SER A 130 17.45 6.29 11.14
N GLY A 131 17.46 5.13 10.50
CA GLY A 131 17.81 3.87 11.13
C GLY A 131 17.85 2.73 10.13
N SER A 132 18.34 1.58 10.54
CA SER A 132 18.53 0.42 9.69
C SER A 132 18.33 -0.87 10.46
N VAL A 133 17.83 -1.89 9.77
CA VAL A 133 17.68 -3.24 10.30
C VAL A 133 18.02 -4.26 9.22
N VAL A 134 18.81 -5.26 9.62
CA VAL A 134 19.27 -6.35 8.77
C VAL A 134 18.48 -7.60 9.13
N ILE A 135 17.86 -8.20 8.11
CA ILE A 135 16.87 -9.26 8.22
C ILE A 135 17.37 -10.47 7.44
N GLN A 136 17.49 -11.60 8.12
CA GLN A 136 17.61 -12.92 7.52
C GLN A 136 16.24 -13.36 7.01
N LEU A 137 16.16 -13.75 5.75
CA LEU A 137 14.99 -14.38 5.16
C LEU A 137 14.99 -15.88 5.46
N LEU A 138 13.83 -16.53 5.31
CA LEU A 138 13.65 -17.99 5.41
C LEU A 138 14.64 -18.80 4.54
N GLY A 139 15.09 -18.22 3.42
CA GLY A 139 16.10 -18.83 2.55
C GLY A 139 16.42 -17.91 1.37
N PRO A 140 17.09 -18.43 0.33
CA PRO A 140 17.43 -17.66 -0.85
C PRO A 140 16.20 -17.28 -1.67
N VAL A 141 15.90 -15.98 -1.71
CA VAL A 141 14.73 -15.42 -2.39
C VAL A 141 15.16 -14.53 -3.55
N PHE A 142 14.54 -14.73 -4.71
CA PHE A 142 14.55 -13.77 -5.81
C PHE A 142 13.52 -12.69 -5.50
N VAL A 143 13.97 -11.63 -4.83
CA VAL A 143 13.11 -10.56 -4.29
C VAL A 143 12.43 -9.79 -5.42
N SER A 144 11.10 -9.71 -5.37
CA SER A 144 10.27 -8.97 -6.33
C SER A 144 9.72 -7.65 -5.78
N GLY A 145 9.60 -7.54 -4.45
CA GLY A 145 9.11 -6.35 -3.79
C GLY A 145 9.05 -6.51 -2.28
N VAL A 146 8.70 -5.43 -1.60
CA VAL A 146 8.47 -5.40 -0.16
C VAL A 146 7.12 -4.77 0.16
N SER A 147 6.53 -5.12 1.29
CA SER A 147 5.41 -4.36 1.85
C SER A 147 5.81 -3.75 3.18
N LEU A 148 5.57 -2.45 3.34
CA LEU A 148 5.78 -1.74 4.59
C LEU A 148 4.43 -1.39 5.19
N GLU A 149 4.28 -1.63 6.49
CA GLU A 149 3.05 -1.39 7.23
C GLU A 149 3.27 -0.42 8.37
N HIS A 150 2.31 0.49 8.55
CA HIS A 150 2.17 1.34 9.72
C HIS A 150 0.69 1.42 10.14
N ILE A 151 0.43 1.72 11.41
CA ILE A 151 -0.95 1.90 11.87
C ILE A 151 -1.66 3.05 11.15
N SER A 152 -2.97 2.88 10.95
CA SER A 152 -3.87 3.93 10.48
C SER A 152 -4.07 5.01 11.57
N PRO A 153 -4.26 6.29 11.19
CA PRO A 153 -4.67 7.34 12.13
C PRO A 153 -5.91 6.97 12.95
N SER A 154 -6.83 6.17 12.39
CA SER A 154 -8.08 5.75 13.04
C SER A 154 -7.89 4.86 14.27
N ILE A 155 -6.74 4.22 14.41
CA ILE A 155 -6.41 3.36 15.57
C ILE A 155 -5.25 3.93 16.40
N SER A 156 -4.70 5.09 16.02
CA SER A 156 -3.69 5.78 16.82
C SER A 156 -4.35 6.41 18.05
N PRO A 157 -3.86 6.18 19.29
CA PRO A 157 -4.44 6.77 20.49
C PRO A 157 -4.48 8.30 20.48
N THR A 158 -3.50 8.94 19.84
CA THR A 158 -3.43 10.40 19.68
C THR A 158 -3.96 10.89 18.34
N GLY A 159 -4.31 9.97 17.43
CA GLY A 159 -4.63 10.29 16.03
C GLY A 159 -3.42 10.70 15.18
N GLU A 160 -2.23 10.83 15.77
CA GLU A 160 -1.00 11.21 15.06
C GLU A 160 -0.23 9.96 14.60
N THR A 161 0.31 10.02 13.38
CA THR A 161 1.17 8.99 12.78
C THR A 161 2.49 9.60 12.27
N THR A 162 2.93 10.71 12.85
CA THR A 162 4.16 11.44 12.48
C THR A 162 5.44 10.61 12.66
N THR A 163 5.36 9.51 13.41
CA THR A 163 6.44 8.52 13.65
C THR A 163 6.59 7.51 12.52
N ALA A 164 5.68 7.47 11.55
CA ALA A 164 5.76 6.56 10.42
C ALA A 164 7.01 6.85 9.57
N PRO A 165 7.74 5.82 9.10
CA PRO A 165 8.84 6.01 8.16
C PRO A 165 8.32 6.72 6.90
N LYS A 166 9.18 7.50 6.25
CA LYS A 166 8.85 8.19 5.01
C LYS A 166 9.76 7.73 3.90
N ASP A 167 10.96 8.27 3.78
CA ASP A 167 11.90 7.85 2.74
C ASP A 167 12.74 6.69 3.25
N PHE A 168 12.83 5.61 2.48
CA PHE A 168 13.59 4.41 2.84
C PHE A 168 14.16 3.71 1.60
N SER A 169 15.13 2.83 1.82
CA SER A 169 15.71 1.98 0.79
C SER A 169 15.83 0.54 1.27
N VAL A 170 15.84 -0.38 0.30
CA VAL A 170 15.93 -1.81 0.55
C VAL A 170 17.14 -2.37 -0.19
N TRP A 171 17.96 -3.14 0.51
CA TRP A 171 19.23 -3.66 0.01
C TRP A 171 19.30 -5.17 0.20
N GLY A 172 19.93 -5.88 -0.74
CA GLY A 172 20.27 -7.30 -0.62
C GLY A 172 21.73 -7.45 -0.26
N LEU A 173 22.04 -8.24 0.78
CA LEU A 173 23.39 -8.43 1.30
C LEU A 173 23.87 -9.88 1.10
N HIS A 174 25.18 -10.07 0.95
CA HIS A 174 25.81 -11.42 0.94
C HIS A 174 26.06 -11.93 2.34
N ASP A 175 26.51 -11.02 3.20
CA ASP A 175 26.86 -11.27 4.57
C ASP A 175 26.39 -10.08 5.41
N VAL A 176 26.38 -10.26 6.73
CA VAL A 176 25.89 -9.21 7.64
C VAL A 176 26.73 -7.95 7.50
N ASP A 177 28.02 -8.00 7.20
CA ASP A 177 28.92 -6.85 7.15
C ASP A 177 29.15 -6.31 5.72
N ASP A 178 28.38 -6.79 4.74
CA ASP A 178 28.46 -6.41 3.33
C ASP A 178 28.20 -4.90 3.16
N ARG A 179 29.25 -4.17 2.77
CA ARG A 179 29.20 -2.73 2.51
C ARG A 179 28.79 -2.40 1.08
N GLU A 180 28.84 -3.37 0.17
CA GLU A 180 28.55 -3.23 -1.26
C GLU A 180 27.26 -3.98 -1.63
N GLY A 181 26.27 -3.93 -0.72
CA GLY A 181 24.96 -4.53 -0.92
C GLY A 181 24.29 -4.07 -2.22
N PHE A 182 23.41 -4.92 -2.75
CA PHE A 182 22.63 -4.63 -3.95
C PHE A 182 21.40 -3.79 -3.63
N LEU A 183 21.31 -2.57 -4.14
CA LEU A 183 20.15 -1.71 -3.97
C LEU A 183 18.95 -2.26 -4.77
N PHE A 184 17.90 -2.71 -4.10
CA PHE A 184 16.64 -3.08 -4.77
C PHE A 184 15.84 -1.84 -5.19
N GLY A 185 15.89 -0.76 -4.41
CA GLY A 185 15.24 0.50 -4.73
C GLY A 185 15.15 1.45 -3.54
N GLU A 186 14.76 2.68 -3.85
CA GLU A 186 14.48 3.75 -2.90
C GLU A 186 13.01 4.16 -3.03
N PHE A 187 12.31 4.28 -1.90
CA PHE A 187 10.87 4.38 -1.84
C PHE A 187 10.44 5.45 -0.83
N THR A 188 9.20 5.92 -0.98
CA THR A 188 8.55 6.83 -0.03
C THR A 188 7.24 6.20 0.43
N TYR A 189 7.12 5.98 1.73
CA TYR A 189 5.87 5.56 2.37
C TYR A 189 4.93 6.76 2.51
N ASP A 190 3.71 6.61 2.00
CA ASP A 190 2.67 7.64 2.08
C ASP A 190 1.87 7.51 3.38
N ASN A 191 2.21 8.30 4.39
CA ASN A 191 1.49 8.27 5.67
C ASN A 191 0.02 8.72 5.59
N SER A 192 -0.43 9.27 4.46
CA SER A 192 -1.84 9.58 4.20
C SER A 192 -2.59 8.48 3.43
N GLY A 193 -1.85 7.49 2.92
CA GLY A 193 -2.38 6.38 2.14
C GLY A 193 -2.81 5.18 2.97
N SER A 194 -2.86 4.01 2.33
CA SER A 194 -3.17 2.74 3.00
C SER A 194 -2.14 2.38 4.07
N ALA A 195 -2.59 1.73 5.14
CA ALA A 195 -1.74 1.25 6.23
C ALA A 195 -0.66 0.26 5.76
N VAL A 196 -0.98 -0.58 4.77
CA VAL A 196 -0.03 -1.48 4.10
C VAL A 196 0.24 -0.95 2.70
N GLN A 197 1.51 -0.77 2.36
CA GLN A 197 1.94 -0.30 1.04
C GLN A 197 2.95 -1.25 0.44
N TYR A 198 2.69 -1.67 -0.80
CA TYR A 198 3.57 -2.52 -1.58
C TYR A 198 4.50 -1.69 -2.47
N PHE A 199 5.76 -2.09 -2.52
CA PHE A 199 6.81 -1.45 -3.30
C PHE A 199 7.51 -2.51 -4.15
N GLU A 200 7.30 -2.45 -5.47
CA GLU A 200 8.03 -3.28 -6.43
C GLU A 200 9.48 -2.84 -6.53
N VAL A 201 10.42 -3.79 -6.63
CA VAL A 201 11.84 -3.46 -6.78
C VAL A 201 12.11 -2.63 -8.05
N GLN A 202 12.89 -1.57 -7.91
CA GLN A 202 13.30 -0.71 -9.04
C GLN A 202 14.45 -1.34 -9.83
N HIS A 203 15.38 -1.98 -9.12
CA HIS A 203 16.50 -2.69 -9.71
C HIS A 203 16.30 -4.20 -9.59
N LYS A 204 16.04 -4.86 -10.72
CA LYS A 204 15.82 -6.30 -10.73
C LYS A 204 17.10 -7.05 -10.34
N PRO A 205 17.05 -7.93 -9.33
CA PRO A 205 18.22 -8.70 -8.95
C PRO A 205 18.59 -9.70 -10.05
N LYS A 206 19.88 -10.04 -10.13
CA LYS A 206 20.38 -11.11 -11.01
C LYS A 206 20.58 -12.44 -10.28
N ARG A 207 20.34 -12.46 -8.97
CA ARG A 207 20.59 -13.58 -8.06
C ARG A 207 19.61 -13.55 -6.89
N TYR A 208 19.59 -14.64 -6.13
CA TYR A 208 18.84 -14.78 -4.89
C TYR A 208 19.58 -14.09 -3.74
N TYR A 209 18.82 -13.64 -2.74
CA TYR A 209 19.35 -13.05 -1.51
C TYR A 209 18.73 -13.73 -0.29
N ASP A 210 19.56 -13.95 0.71
CA ASP A 210 19.16 -14.55 1.99
C ASP A 210 19.06 -13.46 3.07
N ILE A 211 19.72 -12.33 2.85
CA ILE A 211 19.78 -11.20 3.78
C ILE A 211 19.29 -9.94 3.08
N VAL A 212 18.38 -9.24 3.72
CA VAL A 212 17.85 -7.94 3.28
C VAL A 212 18.08 -6.90 4.36
N GLU A 213 18.46 -5.70 3.97
CA GLU A 213 18.60 -4.56 4.87
C GLU A 213 17.59 -3.47 4.48
N LEU A 214 16.74 -3.09 5.45
CA LEU A 214 15.89 -1.92 5.36
C LEU A 214 16.65 -0.73 5.96
N LYS A 215 16.76 0.37 5.21
CA LYS A 215 17.32 1.64 5.69
C LYS A 215 16.26 2.72 5.61
N VAL A 216 15.84 3.26 6.74
CA VAL A 216 14.97 4.43 6.83
C VAL A 216 15.84 5.69 6.84
N HIS A 217 15.52 6.63 5.97
CA HIS A 217 16.23 7.89 5.79
C HIS A 217 15.51 9.08 6.45
N SER A 218 14.18 9.03 6.51
CA SER A 218 13.34 10.06 7.11
C SER A 218 12.04 9.47 7.67
N ASN A 219 11.31 10.26 8.46
CA ASN A 219 9.98 9.92 8.95
C ASN A 219 8.97 11.03 8.63
N SER A 220 7.74 10.87 9.13
CA SER A 220 6.60 11.75 8.85
C SER A 220 6.52 12.99 9.76
N GLY A 221 7.61 13.38 10.41
CA GLY A 221 7.72 14.66 11.14
C GLY A 221 8.02 14.54 12.64
N ASN A 222 8.14 13.34 13.21
CA ASN A 222 8.52 13.17 14.61
C ASN A 222 10.05 13.32 14.79
N HIS A 223 10.50 14.21 15.68
CA HIS A 223 11.94 14.44 15.89
C HIS A 223 12.59 13.50 16.90
N GLU A 224 11.80 12.81 17.73
CA GLU A 224 12.30 11.97 18.82
C GLU A 224 12.59 10.55 18.36
N TYR A 225 11.67 9.95 17.59
CA TYR A 225 11.77 8.55 17.17
C TYR A 225 10.96 8.25 15.90
N THR A 226 11.28 7.10 15.31
CA THR A 226 10.54 6.51 14.18
C THR A 226 10.08 5.12 14.57
N CYS A 227 8.87 4.72 14.16
CA CYS A 227 8.34 3.40 14.47
C CYS A 227 8.03 2.59 13.21
N ILE A 228 8.57 1.39 13.13
CA ILE A 228 8.27 0.42 12.06
C ILE A 228 7.39 -0.67 12.65
N TYR A 229 6.17 -0.82 12.14
CA TYR A 229 5.27 -1.89 12.58
C TYR A 229 5.65 -3.20 11.92
N ARG A 230 5.66 -3.26 10.59
CA ARG A 230 6.00 -4.50 9.89
C ARG A 230 6.59 -4.25 8.52
N ILE A 231 7.63 -5.01 8.18
CA ILE A 231 8.14 -5.15 6.82
C ILE A 231 7.97 -6.60 6.38
N ARG A 232 7.46 -6.78 5.16
CA ARG A 232 7.35 -8.08 4.49
C ARG A 232 8.27 -8.08 3.27
N VAL A 233 8.91 -9.22 3.00
CA VAL A 233 9.73 -9.40 1.81
C VAL A 233 9.09 -10.45 0.91
N HIS A 234 8.86 -10.09 -0.35
CA HIS A 234 8.14 -10.89 -1.33
C HIS A 234 9.05 -11.30 -2.50
N GLY A 235 8.73 -12.43 -3.13
CA GLY A 235 9.53 -12.98 -4.23
C GLY A 235 9.28 -14.46 -4.47
N SER A 236 10.30 -15.15 -4.96
CA SER A 236 10.27 -16.60 -5.16
C SER A 236 11.51 -17.28 -4.57
N LEU A 237 11.30 -18.40 -3.87
CA LEU A 237 12.39 -19.22 -3.35
C LEU A 237 13.14 -19.92 -4.48
N ASN A 238 14.45 -20.09 -4.29
CA ASN A 238 15.23 -21.05 -5.07
C ASN A 238 14.74 -22.47 -4.72
N ARG A 239 14.16 -23.20 -5.69
CA ARG A 239 13.65 -24.55 -5.50
C ARG A 239 14.69 -25.60 -5.88
#